data_AF-A0A259LIC6-F1
#
_entry.id   AF-A0A259LIC6-F1
#
_cell.length_a   1.000
_cell.length_b   1.000
_cell.length_c   1.000
_cell.angle_alpha   90.00
_cell.angle_beta   90.00
_cell.angle_gamma   90.00
#
_symmetry.space_group_name_H-M   'P 1'
#
loop_
_entity.id
_entity.type
_entity.pdbx_description
1 polymer ?
#
loop_
_entity_poly.entity_id
_entity_poly.type
_entity_poly.pdbx_seq_one_letter_code
_entity_poly.pdbx_strand_id
1 'polypeptide(L)' 'LDPVELSEDGYELIYTFDSQQEKSGVARLLRMVDDLGIEYRDLKTRESSLEEIFVGLVRE' A
#
# COMPACT_ATOMS: atom_id res chain seq x y z
N LEU A 1 -12.85 6.19 4.96
CA LEU A 1 -11.39 6.12 5.15
C LEU A 1 -11.00 4.75 4.67
N ASP A 2 -10.22 4.67 3.61
CA ASP A 2 -9.73 3.42 3.08
C ASP A 2 -8.89 2.69 4.15
N PRO A 3 -8.97 1.36 4.26
CA PRO A 3 -8.33 0.63 5.35
C PRO A 3 -6.81 0.74 5.25
N VAL A 4 -6.20 1.24 6.33
CA VAL A 4 -4.76 1.18 6.58
C VAL A 4 -4.55 0.20 7.72
N GLU A 5 -3.68 -0.78 7.53
CA GLU A 5 -3.40 -1.85 8.48
C GLU A 5 -2.00 -1.66 9.05
N LEU A 6 -1.83 -1.97 10.34
CA LEU A 6 -0.52 -2.03 10.99
C LEU A 6 -0.07 -3.50 10.98
N SER A 7 1.17 -3.74 10.55
CA SER A 7 1.80 -5.07 10.63
C SER A 7 1.85 -5.59 12.07
N GLU A 8 1.96 -6.91 12.23
CA GLU A 8 2.03 -7.55 13.55
C GLU A 8 3.27 -7.13 14.36
N ASP A 9 4.34 -6.70 13.70
CA ASP A 9 5.56 -6.20 14.35
C ASP A 9 5.44 -4.73 14.80
N GLY A 10 4.39 -4.02 14.37
CA GLY A 10 4.11 -2.64 14.74
C GLY A 10 4.96 -1.59 14.03
N TYR A 11 5.74 -1.95 13.01
CA TYR A 11 6.66 -1.04 12.33
C TYR A 11 6.30 -0.75 10.86
N GLU A 12 5.29 -1.40 10.30
CA GLU A 12 4.88 -1.21 8.91
C GLU A 12 3.40 -0.81 8.80
N LEU A 13 3.14 0.28 8.08
CA LEU A 13 1.78 0.69 7.69
C LEU A 13 1.50 0.18 6.27
N ILE A 14 0.50 -0.68 6.14
CA ILE A 14 0.09 -1.30 4.88
C ILE A 14 -1.17 -0.57 4.38
N TYR A 15 -1.08 -0.04 3.17
CA TYR A 15 -2.20 0.61 2.47
C TYR A 15 -2.44 -0.05 1.12
N THR A 16 -3.61 -0.64 0.97
CA THR A 16 -4.04 -1.28 -0.27
C THR A 16 -4.91 -0.32 -1.08
N PHE A 17 -4.54 -0.07 -2.32
CA PHE A 17 -5.26 0.83 -3.23
C PHE A 17 -5.61 0.15 -4.54
N ASP A 18 -6.67 0.62 -5.19
CA ASP A 18 -7.05 0.23 -6.55
C ASP A 18 -6.44 1.23 -7.55
N SER A 19 -5.49 0.77 -8.37
CA SER A 19 -4.79 1.60 -9.35
C SER A 19 -5.72 2.15 -10.46
N GLN A 20 -6.90 1.56 -10.65
CA GLN A 20 -7.88 2.01 -11.64
C GLN A 20 -8.84 3.09 -11.09
N GLN A 21 -9.07 3.10 -9.78
CA GLN A 21 -10.01 4.04 -9.15
C GLN A 21 -9.32 5.25 -8.51
N GLU A 22 -8.09 5.11 -8.01
CA GLU A 22 -7.43 6.17 -7.22
C GLU A 22 -6.06 6.58 -7.78
N LYS A 23 -6.05 7.56 -8.68
CA LYS A 23 -4.81 8.25 -9.08
C LYS A 23 -4.17 9.10 -7.96
N SER A 24 -4.70 9.11 -6.72
CA SER A 24 -4.22 10.01 -5.65
C SER A 24 -4.16 9.46 -4.22
N GLY A 25 -4.58 8.21 -3.97
CA GLY A 25 -4.74 7.66 -2.63
C GLY A 25 -3.45 7.62 -1.81
N VAL A 26 -2.35 7.13 -2.40
CA VAL A 26 -1.04 7.04 -1.74
C VAL A 26 -0.49 8.42 -1.33
N ALA A 27 -0.69 9.45 -2.15
CA ALA A 27 -0.22 10.80 -1.85
C ALA A 27 -0.97 11.41 -0.66
N ARG A 28 -2.25 11.05 -0.48
CA ARG A 28 -3.04 11.46 0.70
C ARG A 28 -2.56 10.76 1.96
N LEU A 29 -2.24 9.47 1.88
CA LEU A 29 -1.69 8.73 3.02
C LEU A 29 -0.36 9.34 3.48
N LEU A 30 0.55 9.61 2.55
CA LEU A 30 1.86 10.20 2.88
C LEU A 30 1.71 11.56 3.57
N ARG A 31 0.78 12.42 3.10
CA ARG A 31 0.47 13.69 3.78
C ARG A 31 -0.06 13.49 5.19
N MET A 32 -0.93 12.51 5.41
CA MET A 32 -1.47 12.24 6.74
C MET A 32 -0.38 11.75 7.71
N VAL A 33 0.52 10.90 7.25
CA VAL A 33 1.67 10.42 8.03
C VAL A 33 2.59 11.59 8.41
N ASP A 34 2.86 12.50 7.47
CA ASP A 34 3.61 13.75 7.70
C ASP A 34 2.90 14.69 8.70
N ASP A 35 1.59 14.91 8.54
CA ASP A 35 0.76 15.73 9.44
C ASP A 35 0.74 15.17 10.88
N LEU A 36 0.88 13.85 11.05
CA LEU A 36 0.97 13.17 12.34
C LEU A 36 2.39 13.19 12.93
N GLY A 37 3.37 13.73 12.21
CA GLY A 37 4.78 13.77 12.62
C GLY A 37 5.45 12.40 12.64
N ILE A 38 4.93 11.45 11.86
CA ILE A 38 5.48 10.09 11.76
C ILE A 38 6.56 10.10 10.68
N GLU A 39 7.82 10.07 11.07
CA GLU A 39 8.93 9.96 10.13
C GLU A 39 9.06 8.53 9.58
N TYR A 40 9.28 8.40 8.27
CA TYR A 40 9.59 7.14 7.61
C TYR A 40 10.94 7.23 6.90
N ARG A 41 11.70 6.13 6.91
CA ARG A 41 13.03 6.07 6.30
C ARG A 41 13.00 5.71 4.81
N ASP A 42 12.03 4.89 4.41
CA ASP A 42 11.91 4.34 3.07
C ASP A 42 10.43 4.10 2.72
N LEU A 43 10.12 4.09 1.43
CA LEU A 43 8.79 3.82 0.91
C LEU A 43 8.86 2.70 -0.13
N LYS A 44 8.26 1.56 0.19
CA LYS A 44 8.10 0.44 -0.76
C LYS A 44 6.67 0.36 -1.24
N THR A 45 6.48 0.52 -2.54
CA THR A 45 5.18 0.32 -3.19
C THR A 45 5.26 -0.93 -4.05
N ARG A 46 4.26 -1.81 -3.94
CA ARG A 46 4.12 -3.01 -4.77
C ARG A 46 2.75 -2.98 -5.42
N GLU A 47 2.74 -3.03 -6.74
CA GLU A 47 1.51 -3.28 -7.50
C GLU A 47 1.48 -4.76 -7.89
N SER A 48 0.30 -5.35 -7.96
CA SER A 48 0.13 -6.68 -8.53
C SER A 48 -1.15 -6.70 -9.32
N SER A 49 -1.06 -7.17 -10.55
CA SER A 49 -2.23 -7.40 -11.38
C SER A 49 -2.85 -8.77 -11.09
N LEU A 50 -4.16 -8.89 -11.33
CA LEU A 50 -4.84 -10.18 -11.26
C LEU A 50 -4.24 -11.18 -12.27
N GLU A 51 -3.79 -10.71 -13.43
CA GLU A 51 -3.14 -11.54 -14.44
C GLU A 51 -1.81 -12.12 -13.91
N GLU A 52 -0.97 -11.31 -13.25
CA GLU A 52 0.27 -11.77 -12.62
C GLU A 52 0.01 -12.82 -11.52
N ILE A 53 -1.00 -12.60 -10.67
CA ILE A 53 -1.38 -13.56 -9.62
C ILE A 53 -1.86 -14.87 -10.24
N PHE A 54 -2.70 -14.79 -11.28
CA PHE A 54 -3.30 -15.96 -11.92
C PHE A 54 -2.28 -16.78 -12.72
N VAL A 55 -1.35 -16.13 -13.43
CA VAL A 55 -0.27 -16.80 -14.15
C VAL A 55 0.69 -17.51 -13.19
N GLY A 56 0.95 -16.93 -12.01
CA GLY A 56 1.75 -17.57 -10.97
C GLY A 56 1.13 -18.88 -10.48
N LEU A 57 -0.19 -18.88 -10.22
CA LEU A 57 -0.91 -20.06 -9.72
C LEU A 57 -1.07 -21.19 -10.75
N VAL A 58 -1.05 -20.87 -12.04
CA VAL A 58 -1.21 -21.86 -13.13
C VAL A 58 0.13 -22.48 -13.56
N ARG A 59 1.25 -21.84 -13.21
CA ARG A 59 2.60 -22.32 -13.55
C ARG A 59 3.23 -23.21 -12.48
N GLU A 60 2.55 -23.44 -11.36
CA GLU A 60 2.88 -24.47 -10.36
C GLU A 60 2.09 -25.77 -10.58
#